data_AF-A0A964UEZ4-F1
#
_entry.id   AF-A0A964UEZ4-F1
#
_cell.length_a   1.000
_cell.length_b   1.000
_cell.length_c   1.000
_cell.angle_alpha   90.00
_cell.angle_beta   90.00
_cell.angle_gamma   90.00
#
_symmetry.space_group_name_H-M   'P 1'
#
loop_
_entity.id
_entity.type
_entity.pdbx_description
1 polymer ?
#
loop_
_entity_poly.entity_id
_entity_poly.type
_entity_poly.pdbx_seq_one_letter_code
_entity_poly.pdbx_strand_id
1 'polypeptide(L)'
;MPIATAPITRPLALVLLALLASAATPAEAQVAKPDPDVEDIARTPLQDLNLDRDEIPPVLVEAAEDPYAHETMGDCNAIVAEIARIDRVLGHDYDFLGRPEGGLKPGKVAKGLVGSLIPFRGIVREVTGAAGDRRRLVYAITAAMTRRG
;
A
#
# COMPACT_ATOMS: atom_id res chain seq x y z
N MET A 1 39.44 14.52 -51.70
CA MET A 1 40.39 14.16 -50.61
C MET A 1 41.14 15.43 -50.21
N PRO A 2 41.46 15.75 -48.93
CA PRO A 2 41.21 15.09 -47.63
C PRO A 2 40.35 15.94 -46.64
N ILE A 3 39.53 15.36 -45.75
CA ILE A 3 39.69 14.92 -44.33
C ILE A 3 39.49 16.03 -43.25
N ALA A 4 38.66 15.66 -42.27
CA ALA A 4 38.10 16.34 -41.10
C ALA A 4 39.07 16.98 -40.08
N THR A 5 38.50 17.77 -39.15
CA THR A 5 38.89 17.84 -37.71
C THR A 5 37.72 18.36 -36.85
N ALA A 6 37.37 17.62 -35.80
CA ALA A 6 36.42 18.00 -34.74
C ALA A 6 37.14 18.79 -33.62
N PRO A 7 36.39 19.38 -32.67
CA PRO A 7 36.49 18.80 -31.33
C PRO A 7 35.13 18.66 -30.63
N ILE A 8 34.83 17.42 -30.28
CA ILE A 8 33.76 17.01 -29.38
C ILE A 8 34.32 17.15 -27.95
N THR A 9 33.85 18.13 -27.18
CA THR A 9 34.01 18.11 -25.72
C THR A 9 32.77 18.67 -25.05
N ARG A 10 32.32 17.98 -23.98
CA ARG A 10 31.27 18.32 -23.00
C ARG A 10 29.88 17.64 -23.14
N PRO A 11 29.78 16.30 -23.07
CA PRO A 11 28.53 15.65 -22.64
C PRO A 11 28.53 15.27 -21.15
N LEU A 12 29.69 15.26 -20.48
CA LEU A 12 29.84 14.64 -19.15
C LEU A 12 29.16 15.39 -18.00
N ALA A 13 29.03 16.72 -18.11
CA ALA A 13 28.48 17.55 -17.02
C ALA A 13 26.94 17.47 -16.92
N LEU A 14 26.25 17.13 -18.00
CA LEU A 14 24.79 16.99 -18.03
C LEU A 14 24.31 15.64 -17.47
N VAL A 15 25.14 14.61 -17.54
CA VAL A 15 24.78 13.27 -17.04
C VAL A 15 24.82 13.20 -15.51
N LEU A 16 25.67 14.00 -14.86
CA LEU A 16 25.82 13.96 -13.40
C LEU A 16 24.69 14.67 -12.64
N LEU A 17 24.03 15.67 -13.25
CA LEU A 17 22.92 16.40 -12.60
C LEU A 17 21.59 15.64 -12.69
N ALA A 18 21.43 14.75 -13.67
CA ALA A 18 20.24 13.91 -13.82
C ALA A 18 20.17 12.75 -12.79
N LEU A 19 21.31 12.39 -12.18
CA LEU A 19 21.38 11.27 -11.24
C LEU A 19 20.96 11.61 -9.79
N LEU A 20 20.81 12.90 -9.46
CA LEU A 20 20.45 13.36 -8.10
C LEU A 20 18.95 13.63 -7.90
N ALA A 21 18.12 13.52 -8.96
CA ALA A 21 16.69 13.86 -8.90
C ALA A 21 15.75 12.66 -8.64
N SER A 22 16.25 11.42 -8.53
CA SER A 22 15.41 10.22 -8.44
C SER A 22 15.17 9.66 -7.02
N ALA A 23 15.48 10.40 -5.96
CA ALA A 23 15.38 9.90 -4.58
C ALA A 23 14.18 10.44 -3.78
N ALA A 24 13.06 10.75 -4.43
CA ALA A 24 11.81 11.10 -3.75
C ALA A 24 10.69 10.15 -4.21
N THR A 25 10.75 8.89 -3.77
CA THR A 25 9.53 8.07 -3.73
C THR A 25 8.64 8.63 -2.62
N PRO A 26 7.45 9.18 -2.93
CA PRO A 26 6.51 9.51 -1.89
C PRO A 26 6.19 8.22 -1.12
N ALA A 27 6.32 8.28 0.21
CA ALA A 27 5.88 7.24 1.11
C ALA A 27 4.35 7.18 1.07
N GLU A 28 3.77 6.58 0.02
CA GLU A 28 2.39 6.15 0.10
C GLU A 28 2.32 5.01 1.11
N ALA A 29 1.40 5.16 2.06
CA ALA A 29 1.15 4.21 3.12
C ALA A 29 0.75 2.86 2.49
N GLN A 30 1.67 1.91 2.48
CA GLN A 30 1.38 0.56 2.04
C GLN A 30 0.33 -0.04 2.99
N VAL A 31 -0.80 -0.45 2.42
CA VAL A 31 -1.89 -1.10 3.14
C VAL A 31 -1.45 -2.46 3.67
N ALA A 32 -0.48 -3.10 3.02
CA ALA A 32 0.34 -4.14 3.62
C ALA A 32 1.25 -3.54 4.72
N LYS A 33 0.68 -3.33 5.92
CA LYS A 33 1.45 -2.87 7.08
C LYS A 33 2.45 -3.96 7.53
N PRO A 34 3.70 -3.59 7.86
CA PRO A 34 4.67 -4.49 8.46
C PRO A 34 4.18 -5.09 9.79
N ASP A 35 5.01 -5.90 10.45
CA ASP A 35 4.70 -6.29 11.82
C ASP A 35 4.48 -5.05 12.71
N PRO A 36 3.46 -5.06 13.58
CA PRO A 36 3.04 -3.85 14.26
C PRO A 36 4.14 -3.38 15.20
N ASP A 37 4.43 -2.09 15.15
CA ASP A 37 5.39 -1.47 16.05
C ASP A 37 4.76 -1.20 17.43
N VAL A 38 5.58 -0.78 18.41
CA VAL A 38 5.15 -0.45 19.77
C VAL A 38 4.03 0.59 19.76
N GLU A 39 4.11 1.60 18.89
CA GLU A 39 3.09 2.62 18.73
C GLU A 39 1.75 2.05 18.24
N ASP A 40 1.78 1.18 17.23
CA ASP A 40 0.58 0.51 16.71
C ASP A 40 -0.10 -0.37 17.77
N ILE A 41 0.72 -1.02 18.61
CA ILE A 41 0.25 -1.85 19.70
C ILE A 41 -0.44 -0.97 20.75
N ALA A 42 0.19 0.14 21.15
CA ALA A 42 -0.35 1.07 22.13
C ALA A 42 -1.67 1.74 21.68
N ARG A 43 -1.83 2.01 20.38
CA ARG A 43 -3.05 2.60 19.79
C ARG A 43 -4.20 1.61 19.61
N THR A 44 -4.00 0.31 19.84
CA THR A 44 -5.04 -0.72 19.66
C THR A 44 -6.38 -0.39 20.32
N PRO A 45 -6.43 0.12 21.58
CA PRO A 45 -7.71 0.47 22.20
C PRO A 45 -8.46 1.59 21.47
N LEU A 46 -7.74 2.56 20.91
CA LEU A 46 -8.35 3.66 20.15
C LEU A 46 -8.98 3.14 18.85
N GLN A 47 -8.31 2.19 18.18
CA GLN A 47 -8.84 1.51 17.00
C GLN A 47 -10.09 0.68 17.32
N ASP A 48 -10.11 0.01 18.47
CA ASP A 48 -11.26 -0.79 18.89
C ASP A 48 -12.49 0.08 19.24
N LEU A 49 -12.26 1.30 19.75
CA LEU A 49 -13.30 2.29 20.03
C LEU A 49 -13.67 3.18 18.84
N ASN A 50 -13.09 2.91 17.66
CA ASN A 50 -13.31 3.70 16.45
C ASN A 50 -12.85 5.18 16.57
N LEU A 51 -11.91 5.47 17.48
CA LEU A 51 -11.35 6.81 17.69
C LEU A 51 -10.11 7.07 16.82
N ASP A 52 -9.43 6.00 16.39
CA ASP A 52 -8.28 6.04 15.49
C ASP A 52 -8.58 5.12 14.30
N ARG A 53 -9.14 5.70 13.23
CA ARG A 53 -9.67 4.98 12.07
C ARG A 53 -8.65 5.04 10.94
N ASP A 54 -8.39 3.89 10.32
CA ASP A 54 -7.64 3.83 9.07
C ASP A 54 -8.57 4.27 7.92
N GLU A 55 -8.26 5.41 7.28
CA GLU A 55 -9.00 5.87 6.11
C GLU A 55 -8.68 4.99 4.89
N ILE A 56 -9.71 4.63 4.12
CA ILE A 56 -9.55 3.79 2.93
C ILE A 56 -8.98 4.67 1.80
N PRO A 57 -7.82 4.34 1.23
CA PRO A 57 -7.26 5.11 0.13
C PRO A 57 -8.23 5.21 -1.05
N PRO A 58 -8.37 6.40 -1.69
CA PRO A 58 -9.33 6.61 -2.78
C PRO A 58 -9.17 5.62 -3.95
N VAL A 59 -7.94 5.21 -4.24
CA VAL A 59 -7.62 4.19 -5.25
C VAL A 59 -8.34 2.86 -4.97
N LEU A 60 -8.42 2.46 -3.70
CA LEU A 60 -9.11 1.23 -3.32
C LEU A 60 -10.63 1.40 -3.29
N VAL A 61 -11.12 2.61 -3.03
CA VAL A 61 -12.56 2.92 -3.10
C VAL A 61 -13.04 2.78 -4.55
N GLU A 62 -12.34 3.42 -5.48
CA GLU A 62 -12.64 3.33 -6.91
C GLU A 62 -12.59 1.87 -7.42
N ALA A 63 -11.56 1.12 -7.02
CA ALA A 63 -11.45 -0.29 -7.36
C ALA A 63 -12.57 -1.16 -6.76
N ALA A 64 -13.16 -0.74 -5.63
CA ALA A 64 -14.27 -1.43 -4.98
C ALA A 64 -15.64 -1.12 -5.62
N GLU A 65 -15.79 0.03 -6.27
CA GLU A 65 -17.03 0.42 -6.95
C GLU A 65 -17.27 -0.42 -8.20
N ASP A 66 -16.22 -0.64 -9.01
CA ASP A 66 -16.27 -1.52 -10.17
C ASP A 66 -14.95 -2.31 -10.35
N PRO A 67 -14.82 -3.48 -9.71
CA PRO A 67 -13.60 -4.30 -9.75
C PRO A 67 -13.23 -4.80 -11.15
N TYR A 68 -14.21 -4.89 -12.07
CA TYR A 68 -14.03 -5.41 -13.43
C TYR A 68 -14.22 -4.32 -14.51
N ALA A 69 -14.19 -3.04 -14.14
CA ALA A 69 -14.28 -1.97 -15.12
C ALA A 69 -13.11 -2.00 -16.11
N HIS A 70 -13.41 -1.88 -17.40
CA HIS A 70 -12.41 -1.86 -18.48
C HIS A 70 -12.39 -0.54 -19.27
N GLU A 71 -13.31 0.37 -18.97
CA GLU A 71 -13.51 1.66 -19.68
C GLU A 71 -12.22 2.50 -19.77
N THR A 72 -11.35 2.40 -18.74
CA THR A 72 -10.09 3.15 -18.64
C THR A 72 -8.87 2.38 -19.16
N MET A 73 -9.03 1.12 -19.59
CA MET A 73 -7.96 0.19 -19.95
C MET A 73 -7.89 -0.06 -21.47
N GLY A 74 -7.85 1.02 -22.25
CA GLY A 74 -7.92 0.95 -23.72
C GLY A 74 -6.66 0.42 -24.42
N ASP A 75 -5.51 0.45 -23.75
CA ASP A 75 -4.24 -0.06 -24.27
C ASP A 75 -3.35 -0.65 -23.15
N CYS A 76 -2.25 -1.29 -23.54
CA CYS A 76 -1.32 -1.90 -22.58
C CYS A 76 -0.67 -0.88 -21.62
N ASN A 77 -0.44 0.36 -22.05
CA ASN A 77 0.16 1.38 -21.19
C ASN A 77 -0.83 1.82 -20.10
N ALA A 78 -2.11 1.97 -20.46
CA ALA A 78 -3.17 2.28 -19.52
C ALA A 78 -3.34 1.18 -18.47
N ILE A 79 -3.27 -0.09 -18.88
CA ILE A 79 -3.31 -1.24 -17.96
C ILE A 79 -2.12 -1.19 -16.98
N VAL A 80 -0.90 -1.02 -17.49
CA VAL A 80 0.30 -0.96 -16.63
C VAL A 80 0.25 0.22 -15.66
N ALA A 81 -0.23 1.38 -16.11
CA ALA A 81 -0.40 2.56 -15.27
C ALA A 81 -1.41 2.33 -14.14
N GLU A 82 -2.51 1.62 -14.43
CA GLU A 82 -3.54 1.28 -13.46
C GLU A 82 -3.04 0.28 -12.42
N ILE A 83 -2.34 -0.78 -12.86
CA ILE A 83 -1.70 -1.74 -11.95
C ILE A 83 -0.72 -1.01 -11.01
N ALA A 84 0.16 -0.17 -11.57
CA ALA A 84 1.11 0.60 -10.77
C ALA A 84 0.44 1.58 -9.80
N ARG A 85 -0.73 2.13 -10.15
CA ARG A 85 -1.52 2.99 -9.27
C ARG A 85 -2.06 2.21 -8.05
N ILE A 86 -2.56 1.00 -8.27
CA ILE A 86 -3.07 0.13 -7.20
C ILE A 86 -1.91 -0.40 -6.33
N ASP A 87 -0.80 -0.80 -6.95
CA ASP A 87 0.37 -1.38 -6.28
C ASP A 87 1.07 -0.41 -5.32
N ARG A 88 1.09 0.89 -5.63
CA ARG A 88 1.62 1.90 -4.71
C ARG A 88 0.93 1.88 -3.35
N VAL A 89 -0.36 1.53 -3.33
CA VAL A 89 -1.17 1.46 -2.12
C VAL A 89 -1.13 0.07 -1.50
N LEU A 90 -1.32 -0.99 -2.29
CA LEU A 90 -1.37 -2.36 -1.73
C LEU A 90 0.01 -2.90 -1.34
N GLY A 91 1.08 -2.38 -1.94
CA GLY A 91 2.40 -2.97 -1.88
C GLY A 91 2.60 -4.07 -2.92
N HIS A 92 3.75 -4.73 -2.82
CA HIS A 92 4.15 -5.79 -3.75
C HIS A 92 3.13 -6.93 -3.81
N ASP A 93 3.06 -7.57 -4.99
CA ASP A 93 2.21 -8.73 -5.17
C ASP A 93 2.78 -10.00 -4.51
N TYR A 94 1.93 -11.01 -4.37
CA TYR A 94 2.26 -12.24 -3.65
C TYR A 94 3.40 -13.04 -4.28
N ASP A 95 3.70 -12.84 -5.55
CA ASP A 95 4.80 -13.48 -6.27
C ASP A 95 6.18 -12.86 -5.95
N PHE A 96 6.19 -11.60 -5.53
CA PHE A 96 7.42 -10.89 -5.16
C PHE A 96 7.88 -11.20 -3.73
N LEU A 97 6.93 -11.56 -2.86
CA LEU A 97 7.22 -11.99 -1.50
C LEU A 97 7.44 -13.50 -1.50
N GLY A 98 8.63 -13.95 -1.09
CA GLY A 98 8.84 -15.36 -0.78
C GLY A 98 7.78 -15.87 0.21
N ARG A 99 7.46 -17.17 0.15
CA ARG A 99 6.49 -17.82 1.06
C ARG A 99 6.71 -17.29 2.48
N PRO A 100 5.70 -16.68 3.13
CA PRO A 100 5.90 -16.09 4.44
C PRO A 100 6.47 -17.16 5.37
N GLU A 101 7.54 -16.82 6.08
CA GLU A 101 8.13 -17.71 7.07
C GLU A 101 7.04 -18.06 8.10
N GLY A 102 6.76 -19.36 8.25
CA GLY A 102 5.81 -19.83 9.24
C GLY A 102 6.36 -19.53 10.63
N GLY A 103 5.57 -18.87 11.49
CA GLY A 103 6.02 -18.54 12.84
C GLY A 103 5.06 -17.63 13.60
N LEU A 104 5.26 -17.57 14.91
CA LEU A 104 4.56 -16.62 15.78
C LEU A 104 5.14 -15.23 15.56
N LYS A 105 4.29 -14.27 15.18
CA LYS A 105 4.67 -12.86 15.03
C LYS A 105 4.47 -12.14 16.38
N PRO A 106 5.54 -11.81 17.12
CA PRO A 106 5.43 -11.30 18.50
C PRO A 106 4.60 -10.02 18.57
N GLY A 107 4.74 -9.12 17.59
CA GLY A 107 3.94 -7.89 17.52
C GLY A 107 2.44 -8.15 17.38
N LYS A 108 2.02 -9.12 16.53
CA LYS A 108 0.60 -9.46 16.36
C LYS A 108 0.02 -10.09 17.63
N VAL A 109 0.80 -10.92 18.32
CA VAL A 109 0.42 -11.50 19.61
C VAL A 109 0.28 -10.40 20.66
N ALA A 110 1.27 -9.52 20.79
CA ALA A 110 1.23 -8.39 21.71
C ALA A 110 0.03 -7.47 21.44
N LYS A 111 -0.25 -7.16 20.17
CA LYS A 111 -1.44 -6.41 19.76
C LYS A 111 -2.74 -7.09 20.20
N GLY A 112 -2.82 -8.41 20.04
CA GLY A 112 -3.96 -9.21 20.51
C GLY A 112 -4.16 -9.15 22.01
N LEU A 113 -3.06 -9.23 22.78
CA LEU A 113 -3.08 -9.12 24.25
C LEU A 113 -3.52 -7.74 24.72
N VAL A 114 -2.99 -6.66 24.14
CA VAL A 114 -3.39 -5.28 24.48
C VAL A 114 -4.87 -5.04 24.16
N GLY A 115 -5.34 -5.50 23.00
CA GLY A 115 -6.76 -5.43 22.67
C GLY A 115 -7.64 -6.27 23.60
N SER A 116 -7.14 -7.39 24.13
CA SER A 116 -7.89 -8.26 25.04
C SER A 116 -8.17 -7.63 26.41
N LEU A 117 -7.47 -6.53 26.76
CA LEU A 117 -7.73 -5.77 27.98
C LEU A 117 -9.11 -5.10 27.97
N ILE A 118 -9.73 -4.92 26.79
CA ILE A 118 -11.08 -4.37 26.65
C ILE A 118 -12.11 -5.49 26.81
N PRO A 119 -12.96 -5.46 27.84
CA PRO A 119 -14.03 -6.44 28.01
C PRO A 119 -14.98 -6.43 26.81
N PHE A 120 -15.41 -7.61 26.36
CA PHE A 120 -16.39 -7.76 25.27
C PHE A 120 -16.02 -6.99 23.99
N ARG A 121 -14.73 -6.86 23.68
CA ARG A 121 -14.22 -6.09 22.55
C ARG A 121 -14.96 -6.32 21.23
N GLY A 122 -15.38 -7.55 20.93
CA GLY A 122 -16.16 -7.85 19.72
C GLY A 122 -17.45 -7.05 19.63
N ILE A 123 -18.21 -6.97 20.73
CA ILE A 123 -19.46 -6.22 20.83
C ILE A 123 -19.16 -4.71 20.77
N VAL A 124 -18.16 -4.26 21.52
CA VAL A 124 -17.76 -2.85 21.53
C VAL A 124 -17.42 -2.38 20.12
N ARG A 125 -16.61 -3.14 19.38
CA ARG A 125 -16.21 -2.80 18.00
C ARG A 125 -17.38 -2.81 17.02
N GLU A 126 -18.41 -3.60 17.28
CA GLU A 126 -19.62 -3.61 16.45
C GLU A 126 -20.47 -2.36 16.73
N VAL A 127 -20.67 -2.02 18.01
CA VAL A 127 -21.43 -0.84 18.44
C VAL A 127 -20.74 0.46 18.04
N THR A 128 -19.41 0.54 18.17
CA THR A 128 -18.62 1.73 17.80
C THR A 128 -18.45 1.88 16.28
N GLY A 129 -18.79 0.85 15.50
CA GLY A 129 -18.64 0.83 14.04
C GLY A 129 -17.24 0.41 13.54
N ALA A 130 -16.26 0.24 14.42
CA ALA A 130 -14.91 -0.18 14.06
C ALA A 130 -14.86 -1.53 13.31
N ALA A 131 -15.77 -2.45 13.63
CA ALA A 131 -15.90 -3.72 12.92
C ALA A 131 -16.43 -3.51 11.49
N GLY A 132 -17.37 -2.58 11.30
CA GLY A 132 -17.91 -2.22 9.99
C GLY A 132 -16.85 -1.62 9.07
N ASP A 133 -16.05 -0.68 9.57
CA ASP A 133 -14.97 -0.08 8.78
C ASP A 133 -13.91 -1.10 8.38
N ARG A 134 -13.54 -1.98 9.30
CA ARG A 134 -12.61 -3.07 8.97
C ARG A 134 -13.16 -3.94 7.84
N ARG A 135 -14.46 -4.23 7.83
CA ARG A 135 -15.09 -5.00 6.73
C ARG A 135 -15.02 -4.24 5.41
N ARG A 136 -15.29 -2.93 5.41
CA ARG A 136 -15.16 -2.07 4.21
C ARG A 136 -13.73 -2.03 3.67
N LEU A 137 -12.74 -1.88 4.55
CA LEU A 137 -11.33 -1.90 4.16
C LEU A 137 -10.93 -3.24 3.55
N VAL A 138 -11.29 -4.35 4.18
CA VAL A 138 -11.00 -5.71 3.65
C VAL A 138 -11.66 -5.92 2.29
N TYR A 139 -12.91 -5.47 2.12
CA TYR A 139 -13.59 -5.51 0.83
C TYR A 139 -12.85 -4.71 -0.25
N ALA A 140 -12.47 -3.46 0.04
CA ALA A 140 -11.77 -2.60 -0.90
C ALA A 140 -10.39 -3.16 -1.30
N ILE A 141 -9.64 -3.71 -0.34
CA ILE A 141 -8.39 -4.41 -0.61
C ILE A 141 -8.64 -5.60 -1.54
N THR A 142 -9.65 -6.42 -1.25
CA THR A 142 -9.92 -7.63 -2.03
C THR A 142 -10.35 -7.30 -3.46
N ALA A 143 -11.20 -6.28 -3.63
CA ALA A 143 -11.60 -5.76 -4.93
C ALA A 143 -10.40 -5.25 -5.73
N ALA A 144 -9.54 -4.45 -5.11
CA ALA A 144 -8.34 -3.94 -5.76
C ALA A 144 -7.32 -5.02 -6.12
N MET A 145 -7.14 -6.04 -5.27
CA MET A 145 -6.31 -7.22 -5.58
C MET A 145 -6.86 -7.96 -6.81
N THR A 146 -8.18 -8.06 -6.94
CA THR A 146 -8.83 -8.71 -8.09
C THR A 146 -8.67 -7.88 -9.37
N ARG A 147 -8.73 -6.55 -9.26
CA ARG A 147 -8.64 -5.63 -10.40
C ARG A 147 -7.24 -5.60 -11.04
N ARG A 148 -6.18 -5.81 -10.27
CA ARG A 148 -4.79 -5.81 -10.77
C ARG A 148 -4.28 -7.18 -11.26
N GLY A 149 -5.06 -8.24 -11.06
CA GLY A 149 -4.68 -9.63 -11.35
C GLY A 149 -5.12 -10.14 -12.72
#